data_AF-A0A1E7JCR1-F1
#
_entry.id   AF-A0A1E7JCR1-F1
#
_cell.length_a   1.000
_cell.length_b   1.000
_cell.length_c   1.000
_cell.angle_alpha   90.00
_cell.angle_beta   90.00
_cell.angle_gamma   90.00
#
_symmetry.space_group_name_H-M   'P 1'
#
loop_
_entity.id
_entity.type
_entity.pdbx_description
1 polymer ?
#
loop_
_entity_poly.entity_id
_entity_poly.type
_entity_poly.pdbx_seq_one_letter_code
_entity_poly.pdbx_strand_id
1 'polypeptide(L)'
;MRERWTAIPDFQRTRGALRFLAACLRATHREGKSKSLLGLGDVPMHDLEARLAFFKEVGQKEDFQPVLEHDLIGANARAKRIDDRRAKEHPAETGKRPATRLARAILMYSFGGLKRETGIEDNTLPAGVTEADLLFACVGPDLDSTTALACLKELTD
;
A
#
# COMPACT_ATOMS: atom_id res chain seq x y z
N MET A 1 -4.25 -6.04 12.42
CA MET A 1 -4.88 -4.96 11.60
C MET A 1 -6.19 -4.42 12.17
N ARG A 2 -6.97 -5.22 12.93
CA ARG A 2 -8.30 -4.87 13.48
C ARG A 2 -8.32 -3.56 14.29
N GLU A 3 -7.18 -3.11 14.80
CA GLU A 3 -7.05 -1.94 15.69
C GLU A 3 -6.37 -0.71 15.04
N ARG A 4 -5.70 -0.85 13.88
CA ARG A 4 -4.83 0.22 13.34
C ARG A 4 -5.62 1.41 12.82
N TRP A 5 -6.47 1.21 11.81
CA TRP A 5 -7.24 2.31 11.21
C TRP A 5 -8.41 2.73 12.09
N THR A 6 -8.94 1.82 12.91
CA THR A 6 -10.01 2.13 13.87
C THR A 6 -9.57 3.04 15.02
N ALA A 7 -8.25 3.20 15.22
CA ALA A 7 -7.66 4.11 16.20
C ALA A 7 -7.53 5.56 15.70
N ILE A 8 -7.78 5.82 14.41
CA ILE A 8 -7.78 7.20 13.87
C ILE A 8 -9.06 7.92 14.38
N PRO A 9 -8.94 9.08 15.06
CA PRO A 9 -10.07 9.74 15.73
C PRO A 9 -11.28 10.00 14.84
N ASP A 10 -11.07 10.42 13.59
CA ASP A 10 -12.14 10.80 12.65
C ASP A 10 -12.56 9.68 11.68
N PHE A 11 -12.00 8.47 11.83
CA PHE A 11 -12.22 7.38 10.88
C PHE A 11 -13.66 6.85 10.94
N GLN A 12 -14.39 7.00 9.84
CA GLN A 12 -15.76 6.50 9.74
C GLN A 12 -15.77 4.99 9.49
N ARG A 13 -15.87 4.24 10.60
CA ARG A 13 -15.79 2.77 10.65
C ARG A 13 -16.75 2.00 9.75
N THR A 14 -17.82 2.64 9.25
CA THR A 14 -18.84 2.02 8.39
C THR A 14 -18.87 2.61 6.99
N ARG A 15 -19.62 3.70 6.78
CA ARG A 15 -19.90 4.24 5.44
C ARG A 15 -18.64 4.62 4.67
N GLY A 16 -17.64 5.14 5.38
CA GLY A 16 -16.36 5.53 4.81
C GLY A 16 -15.55 4.35 4.32
N ALA A 17 -15.32 3.38 5.20
CA ALA A 17 -14.65 2.12 4.86
C ALA A 17 -15.33 1.37 3.71
N LEU A 18 -16.67 1.29 3.69
CA LEU A 18 -17.41 0.64 2.62
C LEU A 18 -17.30 1.41 1.28
N ARG A 19 -17.29 2.74 1.32
CA ARG A 19 -17.06 3.56 0.12
C ARG A 19 -15.67 3.31 -0.46
N PHE A 20 -14.65 3.30 0.40
CA PHE A 20 -13.28 3.00 -0.03
C PHE A 20 -13.17 1.60 -0.63
N LEU A 21 -13.72 0.58 0.04
CA LEU A 21 -13.75 -0.78 -0.48
C LEU A 21 -14.47 -0.86 -1.84
N ALA A 22 -15.63 -0.24 -1.98
CA ALA A 22 -16.36 -0.21 -3.24
C ALA A 22 -15.56 0.46 -4.36
N ALA A 23 -14.80 1.52 -4.04
CA ALA A 23 -13.92 2.17 -5.00
C ALA A 23 -12.77 1.25 -5.45
N CYS A 24 -12.13 0.54 -4.52
CA CYS A 24 -11.10 -0.43 -4.85
C CYS A 24 -11.63 -1.57 -5.75
N LEU A 25 -12.80 -2.13 -5.41
CA LEU A 25 -13.41 -3.21 -6.19
C LEU A 25 -13.76 -2.76 -7.61
N ARG A 26 -14.37 -1.58 -7.77
CA ARG A 26 -14.71 -1.03 -9.08
C ARG A 26 -13.46 -0.74 -9.91
N ALA A 27 -12.43 -0.14 -9.33
CA ALA A 27 -11.20 0.19 -10.04
C ALA A 27 -10.45 -1.07 -10.50
N THR A 28 -10.27 -2.04 -9.61
CA THR A 28 -9.62 -3.33 -9.95
C THR A 28 -10.41 -4.12 -10.99
N HIS A 29 -11.74 -4.08 -10.94
CA HIS A 29 -12.60 -4.70 -11.94
C HIS A 29 -12.47 -4.05 -13.31
N ARG A 30 -12.49 -2.71 -13.40
CA ARG A 30 -12.30 -1.97 -14.65
C ARG A 30 -10.94 -2.24 -15.30
N GLU A 31 -9.91 -2.48 -14.50
CA GLU A 31 -8.57 -2.84 -14.99
C GLU A 31 -8.43 -4.32 -15.38
N GLY A 32 -9.45 -5.16 -15.20
CA GLY A 32 -9.37 -6.60 -15.43
C GLY A 32 -8.47 -7.33 -14.42
N LYS A 33 -8.26 -6.75 -13.23
CA LYS A 33 -7.38 -7.27 -12.17
C LYS A 33 -8.16 -7.71 -10.93
N SER A 34 -9.42 -8.08 -11.09
CA SER A 34 -10.23 -8.61 -9.99
C SER A 34 -9.58 -9.89 -9.42
N LYS A 35 -9.40 -9.92 -8.11
CA LYS A 35 -8.91 -11.08 -7.35
C LYS A 35 -9.99 -11.55 -6.39
N SER A 36 -9.95 -12.84 -5.99
CA SER A 36 -10.87 -13.40 -5.00
C SER A 36 -10.73 -12.75 -3.62
N LEU A 37 -9.54 -12.22 -3.32
CA LEU A 37 -9.24 -11.48 -2.11
C LEU A 37 -8.49 -10.20 -2.49
N LEU A 38 -8.94 -9.06 -1.97
CA LEU A 38 -8.25 -7.79 -2.11
C LEU A 38 -7.27 -7.63 -0.94
N GLY A 39 -5.97 -7.77 -1.22
CA GLY A 39 -4.91 -7.52 -0.25
C GLY A 39 -4.49 -6.05 -0.21
N LEU A 40 -3.61 -5.70 0.73
CA LEU A 40 -3.11 -4.33 0.91
C LEU A 40 -2.27 -3.86 -0.28
N GLY A 41 -1.53 -4.78 -0.92
CA GLY A 41 -0.78 -4.48 -2.13
C GLY A 41 -1.66 -4.30 -3.38
N ASP A 42 -2.94 -4.67 -3.31
CA ASP A 42 -3.87 -4.59 -4.44
C ASP A 42 -4.66 -3.27 -4.47
N VAL A 43 -4.50 -2.40 -3.46
CA VAL A 43 -5.17 -1.10 -3.39
C VAL A 43 -4.79 -0.24 -4.61
N PRO A 44 -5.75 0.18 -5.46
CA PRO A 44 -5.47 0.81 -6.74
C PRO A 44 -5.19 2.32 -6.58
N MET A 45 -4.05 2.67 -5.98
CA MET A 45 -3.70 4.06 -5.66
C MET A 45 -3.54 4.99 -6.89
N HIS A 46 -3.45 4.44 -8.10
CA HIS A 46 -3.49 5.24 -9.33
C HIS A 46 -4.90 5.73 -9.67
N ASP A 47 -5.93 4.97 -9.31
CA ASP A 47 -7.33 5.35 -9.51
C ASP A 47 -7.66 6.54 -8.60
N LEU A 48 -8.12 7.63 -9.21
CA LEU A 48 -8.39 8.88 -8.50
C LEU A 48 -9.49 8.70 -7.45
N GLU A 49 -10.53 7.92 -7.75
CA GLU A 49 -11.66 7.76 -6.85
C GLU A 49 -11.29 6.91 -5.64
N ALA A 50 -10.56 5.82 -5.84
CA ALA A 50 -10.01 5.01 -4.75
C ALA A 50 -9.07 5.85 -3.85
N ARG A 51 -8.21 6.67 -4.45
CA ARG A 51 -7.29 7.56 -3.72
C ARG A 51 -8.03 8.64 -2.92
N LEU A 52 -9.03 9.29 -3.51
CA LEU A 52 -9.83 10.29 -2.80
C LEU A 52 -10.65 9.66 -1.67
N ALA A 53 -11.24 8.48 -1.91
CA ALA A 53 -11.95 7.74 -0.88
C ALA A 53 -11.01 7.34 0.27
N PHE A 54 -9.79 6.88 -0.03
CA PHE A 54 -8.78 6.56 0.96
C PHE A 54 -8.44 7.75 1.87
N PHE A 55 -7.96 8.85 1.28
CA PHE A 55 -7.51 10.02 2.05
C PHE A 55 -8.63 10.73 2.80
N LYS A 56 -9.87 10.59 2.34
CA LYS A 56 -11.04 11.06 3.08
C LYS A 56 -11.20 10.35 4.43
N GLU A 57 -10.82 9.08 4.51
CA GLU A 57 -10.96 8.29 5.74
C GLU A 57 -9.73 8.36 6.63
N VAL A 58 -8.52 8.34 6.06
CA VAL A 58 -7.27 8.35 6.85
C VAL A 58 -6.75 9.76 7.19
N GLY A 59 -7.19 10.80 6.47
CA GLY A 59 -6.65 12.15 6.60
C GLY A 59 -5.24 12.28 6.00
N GLN A 60 -4.53 13.36 6.35
CA GLN A 60 -3.09 13.58 6.03
C GLN A 60 -2.77 13.56 4.52
N LYS A 61 -3.73 13.96 3.69
CA LYS A 61 -3.56 13.96 2.23
C LYS A 61 -2.40 14.85 1.81
N GLU A 62 -2.35 16.06 2.33
CA GLU A 62 -1.35 17.07 1.99
C GLU A 62 0.06 16.62 2.39
N ASP A 63 0.20 15.98 3.55
CA ASP A 63 1.48 15.51 4.07
C ASP A 63 2.03 14.31 3.28
N PHE A 64 1.15 13.42 2.81
CA PHE A 64 1.55 12.20 2.08
C PHE A 64 1.53 12.36 0.56
N GLN A 65 1.03 13.47 0.02
CA GLN A 65 1.00 13.70 -1.44
C GLN A 65 2.41 13.62 -2.07
N PRO A 66 3.48 14.24 -1.51
CA PRO A 66 4.83 14.13 -2.07
C PRO A 66 5.36 12.70 -2.05
N VAL A 67 5.12 11.95 -0.97
CA VAL A 67 5.52 10.54 -0.83
C VAL A 67 4.80 9.69 -1.88
N LEU A 68 3.50 9.89 -2.03
CA LEU A 68 2.71 9.16 -3.00
C LEU A 68 3.18 9.41 -4.44
N GLU A 69 3.47 10.67 -4.79
CA GLU A 69 4.00 11.04 -6.11
C GLU A 69 5.39 10.43 -6.35
N HIS A 70 6.29 10.54 -5.39
CA HIS A 70 7.66 10.05 -5.51
C HIS A 70 7.74 8.52 -5.55
N ASP A 71 6.95 7.82 -4.75
CA ASP A 71 7.12 6.37 -4.58
C ASP A 71 6.17 5.53 -5.44
N LEU A 72 4.96 6.03 -5.75
CA LEU A 72 3.88 5.21 -6.30
C LEU A 72 3.28 5.73 -7.61
N ILE A 73 2.76 6.96 -7.65
CA ILE A 73 1.88 7.41 -8.76
C ILE A 73 2.56 8.28 -9.81
N GLY A 74 3.70 8.92 -9.47
CA GLY A 74 4.40 9.81 -10.39
C GLY A 74 4.94 9.08 -11.62
N ALA A 75 5.18 9.84 -12.70
CA ALA A 75 5.73 9.28 -13.94
C ALA A 75 7.07 8.55 -13.74
N ASN A 76 7.88 9.07 -12.80
CA ASN A 76 9.18 8.54 -12.41
C ASN A 76 9.16 7.88 -11.01
N ALA A 77 7.99 7.42 -10.56
CA ALA A 77 7.82 6.83 -9.24
C ALA A 77 8.83 5.70 -8.98
N ARG A 78 9.41 5.67 -7.77
CA ARG A 78 10.45 4.71 -7.40
C ARG A 78 10.02 3.26 -7.64
N ALA A 79 8.86 2.87 -7.14
CA ALA A 79 8.36 1.50 -7.30
C ALA A 79 8.16 1.12 -8.77
N LYS A 80 7.64 2.07 -9.58
CA LYS A 80 7.47 1.88 -11.02
C LYS A 80 8.81 1.66 -11.72
N ARG A 81 9.86 2.41 -11.39
CA ARG A 81 11.19 2.25 -11.98
C ARG A 81 11.79 0.87 -11.67
N ILE A 82 11.61 0.39 -10.44
CA ILE A 82 12.08 -0.94 -10.03
C ILE A 82 11.34 -2.01 -10.82
N ASP A 83 10.00 -1.92 -10.89
CA ASP A 83 9.18 -2.88 -11.65
C ASP A 83 9.52 -2.88 -13.15
N ASP A 84 9.65 -1.71 -13.76
CA ASP A 84 9.97 -1.57 -15.18
C ASP A 84 11.37 -2.12 -15.52
N ARG A 85 12.34 -1.97 -14.60
CA ARG A 85 13.69 -2.55 -14.75
C ARG A 85 13.65 -4.06 -14.57
N ARG A 86 13.01 -4.56 -13.51
CA ARG A 86 12.88 -6.00 -13.23
C ARG A 86 12.16 -6.75 -14.32
N ALA A 87 11.12 -6.18 -14.91
CA ALA A 87 10.43 -6.79 -16.05
C ALA A 87 11.36 -6.99 -17.27
N LYS A 88 12.37 -6.13 -17.45
CA LYS A 88 13.38 -6.27 -18.51
C LYS A 88 14.43 -7.33 -18.18
N GLU A 89 14.88 -7.37 -16.92
CA GLU A 89 15.90 -8.33 -16.43
C GLU A 89 15.33 -9.75 -16.28
N HIS A 90 14.04 -9.84 -15.91
CA HIS A 90 13.34 -11.08 -15.59
C HIS A 90 11.98 -11.11 -16.31
N PRO A 91 11.90 -11.64 -17.53
CA PRO A 91 10.65 -11.67 -18.30
C PRO A 91 9.48 -12.35 -17.58
N ALA A 92 9.76 -13.34 -16.71
CA ALA A 92 8.76 -14.01 -15.87
C ALA A 92 8.12 -13.09 -14.80
N GLU A 93 8.70 -11.91 -14.55
CA GLU A 93 8.17 -10.89 -13.64
C GLU A 93 7.31 -9.83 -14.35
N THR A 94 7.23 -9.89 -15.69
CA THR A 94 6.49 -8.92 -16.49
C THR A 94 5.03 -8.84 -16.06
N GLY A 95 4.57 -7.63 -15.75
CA GLY A 95 3.18 -7.37 -15.36
C GLY A 95 2.82 -7.69 -13.91
N LYS A 96 3.70 -8.36 -13.13
CA LYS A 96 3.46 -8.69 -11.72
C LYS A 96 3.60 -7.48 -10.79
N ARG A 97 4.46 -6.53 -11.17
CA ARG A 97 4.72 -5.27 -10.44
C ARG A 97 4.98 -5.47 -8.93
N PRO A 98 5.94 -6.33 -8.55
CA PRO A 98 6.21 -6.69 -7.16
C PRO A 98 6.59 -5.48 -6.28
N ALA A 99 7.38 -4.53 -6.78
CA ALA A 99 7.78 -3.35 -6.02
C ALA A 99 6.58 -2.41 -5.79
N THR A 100 5.72 -2.20 -6.79
CA THR A 100 4.48 -1.44 -6.61
C THR A 100 3.56 -2.09 -5.57
N ARG A 101 3.45 -3.43 -5.57
CA ARG A 101 2.64 -4.16 -4.60
C ARG A 101 3.15 -3.96 -3.17
N LEU A 102 4.46 -4.07 -2.96
CA LEU A 102 5.09 -3.83 -1.65
C LEU A 102 4.93 -2.38 -1.21
N ALA A 103 5.20 -1.41 -2.09
CA ALA A 103 5.09 0.01 -1.79
C ALA A 103 3.65 0.42 -1.40
N ARG A 104 2.62 -0.17 -2.04
CA ARG A 104 1.22 0.04 -1.64
C ARG A 104 0.93 -0.53 -0.27
N ALA A 105 1.41 -1.75 0.02
CA ALA A 105 1.21 -2.34 1.34
C ALA A 105 1.91 -1.52 2.43
N ILE A 106 3.17 -1.09 2.21
CA ILE A 106 3.90 -0.17 3.09
C ILE A 106 3.07 1.09 3.33
N LEU A 107 2.59 1.73 2.27
CA LEU A 107 1.73 2.90 2.38
C LEU A 107 0.50 2.62 3.25
N MET A 108 -0.23 1.52 3.02
CA MET A 108 -1.42 1.17 3.81
C MET A 108 -1.09 0.95 5.30
N TYR A 109 0.09 0.40 5.61
CA TYR A 109 0.55 0.20 6.98
C TYR A 109 1.07 1.49 7.64
N SER A 110 1.48 2.49 6.86
CA SER A 110 1.85 3.82 7.37
C SER A 110 0.69 4.57 7.99
N PHE A 111 -0.56 4.16 7.69
CA PHE A 111 -1.75 4.75 8.31
C PHE A 111 -2.30 3.83 9.41
N GLY A 112 -2.80 4.45 10.47
CA GLY A 112 -3.33 3.77 11.64
C GLY A 112 -2.26 3.50 12.69
N GLY A 113 -2.25 4.35 13.72
CA GLY A 113 -1.29 4.28 14.81
C GLY A 113 -1.53 3.06 15.68
N LEU A 114 -0.62 2.09 15.64
CA LEU A 114 -0.24 1.42 16.88
C LEU A 114 0.61 2.43 17.66
N LYS A 115 0.21 2.75 18.89
CA LYS A 115 1.05 3.52 19.81
C LYS A 115 2.35 2.74 20.00
N ARG A 116 3.51 3.38 19.83
CA ARG A 116 4.76 2.79 20.33
C ARG A 116 4.63 2.66 21.86
N GLU A 117 4.93 1.50 22.42
CA GLU A 117 4.98 1.28 23.88
C GLU A 117 6.13 2.04 24.57
N THR A 118 6.92 2.83 23.82
CA THR A 118 7.94 3.71 24.40
C THR A 118 7.24 4.95 24.96
N GLY A 119 7.12 5.05 26.29
CA GLY A 119 6.41 6.07 27.07
C GLY A 119 6.88 7.52 26.92
N ILE A 120 7.01 8.01 25.69
CA ILE A 120 7.17 9.43 25.36
C ILE A 120 5.84 9.87 24.74
N GLU A 121 5.07 10.61 25.53
CA GLU A 121 3.64 10.88 25.32
C GLU A 121 3.31 11.71 24.07
N ASP A 122 4.30 12.17 23.30
CA ASP A 122 4.10 13.19 22.26
C ASP A 122 4.63 12.82 20.87
N ASN A 123 5.11 11.59 20.65
CA ASN A 123 5.61 11.18 19.33
C ASN A 123 4.88 9.95 18.80
N THR A 124 3.61 10.16 18.46
CA THR A 124 2.73 9.14 17.86
C THR A 124 3.10 8.92 16.39
N LEU A 125 4.32 8.45 16.13
CA LEU A 125 4.61 7.85 14.83
C LEU A 125 3.83 6.52 14.75
N PRO A 126 3.09 6.25 13.67
CA PRO A 126 2.42 4.97 13.51
C PRO A 126 3.46 3.86 13.57
N ALA A 127 3.23 2.80 14.37
CA ALA A 127 4.16 1.69 14.39
C ALA A 127 4.34 1.17 12.96
N GLY A 128 5.59 1.07 12.52
CA GLY A 128 5.92 0.58 11.19
C GLY A 128 5.37 -0.83 10.94
N VAL A 129 5.68 -1.35 9.76
CA VAL A 129 5.41 -2.74 9.41
C VAL A 129 6.70 -3.53 9.55
N THR A 130 6.63 -4.71 10.14
CA THR A 130 7.77 -5.63 10.13
C THR A 130 7.91 -6.26 8.74
N GLU A 131 9.12 -6.69 8.38
CA GLU A 131 9.34 -7.42 7.13
C GLU A 131 8.43 -8.66 7.03
N ALA A 132 8.28 -9.39 8.14
CA ALA A 132 7.42 -10.57 8.20
C ALA A 132 5.94 -10.24 7.91
N ASP A 133 5.41 -9.17 8.53
CA ASP A 133 4.03 -8.72 8.28
C ASP A 133 3.82 -8.29 6.82
N LEU A 134 4.82 -7.61 6.25
CA LEU A 134 4.77 -7.13 4.88
C LEU A 134 4.79 -8.29 3.87
N LEU A 135 5.66 -9.28 4.09
CA LEU A 135 5.70 -10.50 3.28
C LEU A 135 4.41 -11.29 3.41
N PHE A 136 3.86 -11.45 4.62
CA PHE A 136 2.59 -12.13 4.82
C PHE A 136 1.44 -11.47 4.04
N ALA A 137 1.44 -10.14 3.96
CA ALA A 137 0.42 -9.40 3.21
C ALA A 137 0.62 -9.41 1.68
N CYS A 138 1.85 -9.57 1.20
CA CYS A 138 2.20 -9.38 -0.21
C CYS A 138 2.54 -10.66 -0.97
N VAL A 139 2.98 -11.72 -0.29
CA VAL A 139 3.27 -13.01 -0.94
C VAL A 139 1.96 -13.66 -1.35
N GLY A 140 1.96 -14.29 -2.53
CA GLY A 140 0.77 -14.93 -3.10
C GLY A 140 1.12 -15.78 -4.32
N PRO A 141 0.09 -16.31 -5.02
CA PRO A 141 0.31 -17.17 -6.20
C PRO A 141 1.13 -16.50 -7.30
N ASP A 142 1.07 -15.17 -7.35
CA ASP A 142 1.71 -14.30 -8.34
C ASP A 142 3.03 -13.67 -7.84
N LEU A 143 3.42 -13.85 -6.58
CA LEU A 143 4.64 -13.26 -6.01
C LEU A 143 5.21 -14.16 -4.90
N ASP A 144 6.39 -14.74 -5.13
CA ASP A 144 7.12 -15.51 -4.13
C ASP A 144 7.91 -14.61 -3.16
N SER A 145 8.32 -15.19 -2.04
CA SER A 145 9.05 -14.49 -0.99
C SER A 145 10.43 -14.00 -1.43
N THR A 146 11.11 -14.71 -2.34
CA THR A 146 12.46 -14.35 -2.78
C THR A 146 12.42 -13.08 -3.63
N THR A 147 11.51 -13.02 -4.61
CA THR A 147 11.30 -11.81 -5.41
C THR A 147 10.80 -10.65 -4.54
N ALA A 148 9.90 -10.91 -3.58
CA ALA A 148 9.41 -9.89 -2.67
C ALA A 148 10.54 -9.28 -1.81
N LEU A 149 11.40 -10.11 -1.21
CA LEU A 149 12.54 -9.66 -0.40
C LEU A 149 13.54 -8.84 -1.21
N ALA A 150 13.85 -9.28 -2.42
CA ALA A 150 14.77 -8.56 -3.29
C ALA A 150 14.20 -7.19 -3.68
N CYS A 151 12.92 -7.11 -4.03
CA CYS A 151 12.25 -5.82 -4.29
C CYS A 151 12.20 -4.92 -3.05
N LEU A 152 11.97 -5.49 -1.86
CA LEU A 152 11.92 -4.73 -0.61
C LEU A 152 13.27 -4.07 -0.32
N LYS A 153 14.38 -4.80 -0.49
CA LYS A 153 15.73 -4.25 -0.34
C LYS A 153 15.96 -3.06 -1.28
N GLU A 154 15.57 -3.21 -2.53
CA GLU A 154 15.68 -2.15 -3.54
C GLU A 154 14.75 -0.96 -3.28
N LEU A 155 13.69 -1.11 -2.48
CA LEU A 155 12.82 -0.01 -2.04
C LEU A 155 13.39 0.73 -0.82
N THR A 156 14.23 0.07 -0.02
CA THR A 156 14.85 0.65 1.18
C THR A 156 16.21 1.29 0.93
N ASP A 157 16.88 0.93 -0.18
CA ASP A 157 18.19 1.48 -0.57
C ASP A 157 18.15 2.99 -0.92
#